data_AF-A0AAN0K626-F1
#
_entry.id   AF-A0AAN0K626-F1
#
_cell.length_a   1.000
_cell.length_b   1.000
_cell.length_c   1.000
_cell.angle_alpha   90.00
_cell.angle_beta   90.00
_cell.angle_gamma   90.00
#
_symmetry.space_group_name_H-M   'P 1'
#
loop_
_entity.id
_entity.type
_entity.pdbx_description
1 polymer ?
#
loop_
_entity_poly.entity_id
_entity_poly.type
_entity_poly.pdbx_seq_one_letter_code
_entity_poly.pdbx_strand_id
1 'polypeptide(L)'
;MSRAYTHPDKLSPATLSRVREAAQALDYEPVQVRRPYGIGTSHPTIAFIAPDIANPYFAAIAKAAQQRAHMRSFNMMVANTSEDIEQESELLNGLPPSVQGVISCSSRSTDSQILEMSARAPMVLINHSVPSVNSVRVDETDAMRQIVNHLTALGHRRIAYAGGSAASPSEVARSSALIQIDAEHDELEIMHLGNFAAFAHGGMAAADLVISSGATAVIAFNDLAAIGILSRLHQRGLRVPEDISVVGTDDVLISEATYPPLTTMAMPLERLGSAAVELLEKAISGQSIMREEVVLLASLVIRQSTGPAPSNHDASAS
;
A
#
# COMPACT_ATOMS: atom_id res chain seq x y z
N MET A 1 -42.61 -10.37 -12.94
CA MET A 1 -41.27 -10.59 -12.34
C MET A 1 -40.70 -9.31 -11.75
N SER A 2 -40.30 -8.29 -12.54
CA SER A 2 -39.61 -7.08 -12.04
C SER A 2 -40.24 -6.37 -10.82
N ARG A 3 -41.56 -6.09 -10.83
CA ARG A 3 -42.26 -5.42 -9.70
C ARG A 3 -42.26 -6.21 -8.38
N ALA A 4 -42.20 -7.54 -8.43
CA ALA A 4 -42.23 -8.37 -7.22
C ALA A 4 -40.91 -8.34 -6.44
N TYR A 5 -39.81 -8.07 -7.14
CA TYR A 5 -38.48 -7.93 -6.54
C TYR A 5 -38.14 -6.47 -6.17
N THR A 6 -38.75 -5.49 -6.84
CA THR A 6 -38.54 -4.05 -6.56
C THR A 6 -39.53 -3.47 -5.52
N HIS A 7 -40.80 -3.92 -5.48
CA HIS A 7 -41.81 -3.40 -4.55
C HIS A 7 -42.74 -4.52 -4.02
N PRO A 8 -42.23 -5.45 -3.20
CA PRO A 8 -43.01 -6.57 -2.68
C PRO A 8 -44.23 -6.12 -1.85
N ASP A 9 -44.13 -4.96 -1.21
CA ASP A 9 -45.16 -4.38 -0.32
C ASP A 9 -46.39 -3.84 -1.07
N LYS A 10 -46.29 -3.72 -2.40
CA LYS A 10 -47.39 -3.29 -3.29
C LYS A 10 -48.14 -4.46 -3.94
N LEU A 11 -47.80 -5.70 -3.58
CA LEU A 11 -48.42 -6.90 -4.12
C LEU A 11 -49.18 -7.65 -3.03
N SER A 12 -50.28 -8.30 -3.42
CA SER A 12 -50.98 -9.19 -2.50
C SER A 12 -50.09 -10.39 -2.14
N PRO A 13 -50.20 -10.95 -0.92
CA PRO A 13 -49.43 -12.12 -0.50
C PRO A 13 -49.56 -13.31 -1.48
N ALA A 14 -50.76 -13.51 -2.05
CA ALA A 14 -51.03 -14.56 -3.03
C ALA A 14 -50.28 -14.33 -4.36
N THR A 15 -50.17 -13.08 -4.81
CA THR A 15 -49.41 -12.73 -6.02
C THR A 15 -47.90 -12.88 -5.80
N LEU A 16 -47.41 -12.52 -4.61
CA LEU A 16 -46.00 -12.64 -4.27
C LEU A 16 -45.54 -14.10 -4.22
N SER A 17 -46.38 -14.98 -3.65
CA SER A 17 -46.11 -16.42 -3.58
C SER A 17 -45.98 -17.06 -4.97
N ARG A 18 -46.91 -16.75 -5.89
CA ARG A 18 -46.90 -17.29 -7.27
C ARG A 18 -45.68 -16.82 -8.07
N VAL A 19 -45.19 -15.61 -7.82
CA VAL A 19 -43.97 -15.11 -8.49
C VAL A 19 -42.72 -15.81 -7.96
N ARG A 20 -42.65 -16.12 -6.66
CA ARG A 20 -41.53 -16.86 -6.07
C ARG A 20 -41.48 -18.31 -6.53
N GLU A 21 -42.61 -19.01 -6.57
CA GLU A 21 -42.71 -20.37 -7.11
C GLU A 21 -42.29 -20.42 -8.58
N ALA A 22 -42.74 -19.46 -9.39
CA ALA A 22 -42.37 -19.39 -10.80
C ALA A 22 -40.88 -19.08 -11.01
N ALA A 23 -40.24 -18.32 -10.12
CA ALA A 23 -38.81 -18.02 -10.20
C ALA A 23 -37.95 -19.22 -9.79
N GLN A 24 -38.35 -19.97 -8.75
CA GLN A 24 -37.69 -21.22 -8.36
C GLN A 24 -37.81 -22.31 -9.43
N ALA A 25 -38.95 -22.42 -10.10
CA ALA A 25 -39.14 -23.38 -11.19
C ALA A 25 -38.30 -23.09 -12.44
N LEU A 26 -37.76 -21.86 -12.56
CA LEU A 26 -36.96 -21.40 -13.70
C LEU A 26 -35.47 -21.24 -13.37
N ASP A 27 -35.05 -21.63 -12.16
CA ASP A 27 -33.69 -21.39 -11.63
C ASP A 27 -33.25 -19.93 -11.83
N TYR A 28 -34.22 -19.02 -11.74
CA TYR A 28 -34.01 -17.61 -12.03
C TYR A 28 -33.48 -16.91 -10.79
N GLU A 29 -32.18 -16.66 -10.75
CA GLU A 29 -31.58 -15.72 -9.80
C GLU A 29 -31.85 -14.28 -10.25
N PRO A 30 -32.65 -13.49 -9.51
CA PRO A 30 -32.85 -12.10 -9.85
C PRO A 30 -31.52 -11.34 -9.64
N VAL A 31 -31.04 -10.67 -10.68
CA VAL A 31 -29.98 -9.65 -10.56
C VAL A 31 -30.42 -8.69 -9.46
N GLN A 32 -29.72 -8.67 -8.33
CA GLN A 32 -30.01 -7.74 -7.24
C GLN A 32 -29.69 -6.32 -7.72
N VAL A 33 -30.72 -5.63 -8.19
CA VAL A 33 -30.67 -4.19 -8.43
C VAL A 33 -30.35 -3.54 -7.08
N ARG A 34 -29.15 -2.97 -6.95
CA ARG A 34 -28.73 -2.15 -5.80
C ARG A 34 -29.85 -1.14 -5.52
N ARG A 35 -30.58 -1.34 -4.42
CA ARG A 35 -31.70 -0.45 -4.05
C ARG A 35 -31.16 0.94 -3.76
N PRO A 36 -31.69 2.01 -4.38
CA PRO A 36 -31.55 3.33 -3.81
C PRO A 36 -32.16 3.34 -2.42
N TYR A 37 -31.50 4.06 -1.52
CA TYR A 37 -31.82 4.23 -0.10
C TYR A 37 -33.31 4.04 0.24
N GLY A 38 -33.60 2.94 0.95
CA GLY A 38 -34.84 2.76 1.70
C GLY A 38 -34.57 3.06 3.16
N ILE A 39 -35.46 3.81 3.79
CA ILE A 39 -35.43 4.21 5.20
C ILE A 39 -35.21 2.96 6.08
N GLY A 40 -33.98 2.77 6.53
CA GLY A 40 -33.50 1.68 7.37
C GLY A 40 -32.17 2.10 7.99
N THR A 41 -32.05 1.97 9.30
CA THR A 41 -31.19 2.74 10.22
C THR A 41 -29.69 2.41 10.21
N SER A 42 -29.14 1.81 9.15
CA SER A 42 -27.74 1.38 9.11
C SER A 42 -26.93 2.09 8.04
N HIS A 43 -25.81 2.71 8.44
CA HIS A 43 -24.85 3.32 7.54
C HIS A 43 -24.33 2.33 6.48
N PRO A 44 -24.14 2.77 5.21
CA PRO A 44 -23.56 1.94 4.16
C PRO A 44 -22.16 1.43 4.54
N THR A 45 -21.84 0.18 4.19
CA THR A 45 -20.54 -0.42 4.51
C THR A 45 -19.62 -0.37 3.31
N ILE A 46 -18.36 0.01 3.51
CA ILE A 46 -17.26 -0.14 2.56
C ILE A 46 -16.25 -1.16 3.10
N ALA A 47 -15.51 -1.82 2.20
CA ALA A 47 -14.40 -2.70 2.57
C ALA A 47 -13.07 -1.99 2.35
N PHE A 48 -12.16 -2.11 3.31
CA PHE A 48 -10.75 -1.76 3.19
C PHE A 48 -9.94 -3.04 3.23
N ILE A 49 -9.27 -3.36 2.13
CA ILE A 49 -8.49 -4.59 1.98
C ILE A 49 -7.02 -4.21 2.00
N ALA A 50 -6.26 -4.85 2.88
CA ALA A 50 -4.84 -4.61 3.06
C ALA A 50 -4.01 -5.90 3.00
N PRO A 51 -2.73 -5.82 2.59
CA PRO A 51 -1.87 -7.00 2.50
C PRO A 51 -1.55 -7.56 3.88
N ASP A 52 -1.17 -6.72 4.84
CA ASP A 52 -0.88 -7.16 6.21
C ASP A 52 -1.20 -6.05 7.23
N ILE A 53 -2.26 -6.24 8.03
CA ILE A 53 -2.67 -5.25 9.04
C ILE A 53 -1.72 -5.20 10.26
N ALA A 54 -0.81 -6.15 10.41
CA ALA A 54 0.22 -6.11 11.45
C ALA A 54 1.35 -5.12 11.11
N ASN A 55 1.51 -4.76 9.83
CA ASN A 55 2.43 -3.71 9.42
C ASN A 55 1.83 -2.31 9.73
N PRO A 56 2.51 -1.47 10.54
CA PRO A 56 2.01 -0.15 10.92
C PRO A 56 1.72 0.79 9.75
N TYR A 57 2.37 0.61 8.60
CA TYR A 57 2.08 1.34 7.37
C TYR A 57 0.62 1.19 6.95
N PHE A 58 0.16 -0.04 6.79
CA PHE A 58 -1.22 -0.32 6.37
C PHE A 58 -2.22 -0.01 7.48
N ALA A 59 -1.87 -0.26 8.74
CA ALA A 59 -2.71 0.09 9.87
C ALA A 59 -2.99 1.61 9.97
N ALA A 60 -1.98 2.44 9.69
CA ALA A 60 -2.14 3.90 9.70
C ALA A 60 -3.04 4.39 8.55
N ILE A 61 -2.88 3.84 7.34
CA ILE A 61 -3.77 4.14 6.20
C ILE A 61 -5.21 3.71 6.53
N ALA A 62 -5.39 2.49 7.07
CA ALA A 62 -6.70 1.98 7.48
C ALA A 62 -7.35 2.89 8.53
N LYS A 63 -6.59 3.33 9.55
CA LYS A 63 -7.06 4.27 10.57
C LYS A 63 -7.54 5.58 9.96
N ALA A 64 -6.77 6.17 9.04
CA ALA A 64 -7.15 7.41 8.37
C ALA A 64 -8.39 7.24 7.48
N ALA A 65 -8.46 6.13 6.73
CA ALA A 65 -9.63 5.76 5.95
C ALA A 65 -10.87 5.59 6.85
N GLN A 66 -10.74 4.90 7.98
CA GLN A 66 -11.84 4.71 8.93
C GLN A 66 -12.37 6.03 9.48
N GLN A 67 -11.47 6.94 9.88
CA GLN A 67 -11.85 8.26 10.35
C GLN A 67 -12.61 9.04 9.28
N ARG A 68 -12.13 9.01 8.03
CA ARG A 68 -12.82 9.68 6.91
C ARG A 68 -14.16 9.01 6.58
N ALA A 69 -14.23 7.69 6.58
CA ALA A 69 -15.45 6.93 6.37
C ALA A 69 -16.52 7.29 7.42
N HIS A 70 -16.12 7.38 8.69
CA HIS A 70 -17.01 7.80 9.77
C HIS A 70 -17.57 9.21 9.56
N MET A 71 -16.73 10.19 9.19
CA MET A 71 -17.18 11.55 8.84
C MET A 71 -18.17 11.57 7.67
N ARG A 72 -18.07 10.58 6.76
CA ARG A 72 -18.95 10.41 5.59
C ARG A 72 -20.12 9.46 5.84
N SER A 73 -20.36 9.08 7.11
CA SER A 73 -21.46 8.19 7.47
C SER A 73 -21.40 6.81 6.78
N PHE A 74 -20.19 6.29 6.56
CA PHE A 74 -19.93 4.91 6.15
C PHE A 74 -19.44 4.07 7.35
N ASN A 75 -19.88 2.82 7.41
CA ASN A 75 -19.20 1.77 8.16
C ASN A 75 -18.02 1.25 7.34
N MET A 76 -16.93 0.83 8.00
CA MET A 76 -15.78 0.24 7.31
C MET A 76 -15.45 -1.13 7.88
N MET A 77 -15.37 -2.13 7.00
CA MET A 77 -14.85 -3.46 7.30
C MET A 77 -13.39 -3.53 6.86
N VAL A 78 -12.50 -4.01 7.72
CA VAL A 78 -11.09 -4.25 7.37
C VAL A 78 -10.89 -5.72 7.08
N ALA A 79 -10.25 -6.04 5.95
CA ALA A 79 -9.87 -7.39 5.56
C ALA A 79 -8.35 -7.47 5.33
N ASN A 80 -7.77 -8.57 5.77
CA ASN A 80 -6.34 -8.85 5.71
C ASN A 80 -6.10 -10.01 4.75
N THR A 81 -5.21 -9.85 3.77
CA THR A 81 -4.92 -10.91 2.78
C THR A 81 -3.64 -11.69 3.08
N SER A 82 -2.85 -11.28 4.07
CA SER A 82 -1.53 -11.86 4.40
C SER A 82 -0.57 -11.91 3.19
N GLU A 83 -0.62 -10.88 2.35
CA GLU A 83 0.10 -10.78 1.06
C GLU A 83 -0.23 -11.88 0.03
N ASP A 84 -1.30 -12.64 0.24
CA ASP A 84 -1.72 -13.75 -0.60
C ASP A 84 -2.78 -13.33 -1.63
N ILE A 85 -2.45 -13.55 -2.91
CA ILE A 85 -3.30 -13.19 -4.06
C ILE A 85 -4.58 -14.05 -4.15
N GLU A 86 -4.51 -15.31 -3.72
CA GLU A 86 -5.66 -16.21 -3.71
C GLU A 86 -6.63 -15.77 -2.62
N GLN A 87 -6.12 -15.45 -1.42
CA GLN A 87 -6.95 -14.90 -0.34
C GLN A 87 -7.55 -13.55 -0.71
N GLU A 88 -6.80 -12.67 -1.37
CA GLU A 88 -7.34 -11.40 -1.87
C GLU A 88 -8.50 -11.62 -2.85
N SER A 89 -8.33 -12.56 -3.79
CA SER A 89 -9.34 -12.93 -4.77
C SER A 89 -10.58 -13.55 -4.12
N GLU A 90 -10.41 -14.46 -3.16
CA GLU A 90 -11.51 -15.07 -2.40
C GLU A 90 -12.30 -14.02 -1.60
N LEU A 91 -11.60 -13.11 -0.91
CA LEU A 91 -12.23 -12.02 -0.16
C LEU A 91 -13.05 -11.10 -1.06
N LEU A 92 -12.50 -10.71 -2.21
CA LEU A 92 -13.17 -9.84 -3.18
C LEU A 92 -14.38 -10.52 -3.84
N ASN A 93 -14.29 -11.82 -4.11
CA ASN A 93 -15.39 -12.61 -4.64
C ASN A 93 -16.51 -12.85 -3.61
N GLY A 94 -16.14 -12.99 -2.34
CA GLY A 94 -17.04 -13.28 -1.21
C GLY A 94 -17.56 -12.05 -0.47
N LEU A 95 -17.36 -10.83 -0.99
CA LEU A 95 -17.82 -9.62 -0.32
C LEU A 95 -19.33 -9.66 -0.06
N PRO A 96 -19.79 -9.41 1.19
CA PRO A 96 -21.21 -9.39 1.49
C PRO A 96 -21.97 -8.38 0.62
N PRO A 97 -23.23 -8.67 0.24
CA PRO A 97 -24.05 -7.74 -0.55
C PRO A 97 -24.25 -6.35 0.08
N SER A 98 -24.02 -6.23 1.40
CA SER A 98 -24.04 -4.95 2.13
C SER A 98 -22.83 -4.04 1.85
N VAL A 99 -21.74 -4.58 1.31
CA VAL A 99 -20.55 -3.81 0.94
C VAL A 99 -20.81 -3.06 -0.37
N GLN A 100 -20.80 -1.74 -0.30
CA GLN A 100 -21.16 -0.88 -1.43
C GLN A 100 -19.97 -0.46 -2.29
N GLY A 101 -18.76 -0.55 -1.75
CA GLY A 101 -17.53 -0.23 -2.44
C GLY A 101 -16.29 -0.75 -1.71
N VAL A 102 -15.18 -0.76 -2.43
CA VAL A 102 -13.92 -1.36 -1.99
C VAL A 102 -12.78 -0.36 -2.12
N ILE A 103 -11.97 -0.26 -1.07
CA ILE A 103 -10.64 0.32 -1.12
C ILE A 103 -9.66 -0.85 -1.08
N SER A 104 -8.94 -1.09 -2.18
CA SER A 104 -7.88 -2.09 -2.22
C SER A 104 -6.53 -1.40 -2.09
N CYS A 105 -5.83 -1.68 -0.99
CA CYS A 105 -4.55 -1.06 -0.67
C CYS A 105 -3.39 -1.96 -1.06
N SER A 106 -2.51 -1.48 -1.94
CA SER A 106 -1.30 -2.17 -2.39
C SER A 106 -1.58 -3.62 -2.82
N SER A 107 -2.64 -3.79 -3.61
CA SER A 107 -3.12 -5.07 -4.14
C SER A 107 -1.99 -5.89 -4.77
N ARG A 108 -2.05 -7.21 -4.59
CA ARG A 108 -1.15 -8.16 -5.27
C ARG A 108 -1.82 -8.81 -6.48
N SER A 109 -3.08 -8.47 -6.71
CA SER A 109 -3.85 -8.90 -7.87
C SER A 109 -3.30 -8.30 -9.17
N THR A 110 -3.46 -9.01 -10.27
CA THR A 110 -3.10 -8.48 -11.59
C THR A 110 -4.06 -7.39 -12.03
N ASP A 111 -3.63 -6.53 -12.96
CA ASP A 111 -4.47 -5.48 -13.54
C ASP A 111 -5.78 -6.03 -14.14
N SER A 112 -5.76 -7.23 -14.75
CA SER A 112 -6.96 -7.87 -15.30
C SER A 112 -7.94 -8.29 -14.21
N GLN A 113 -7.44 -8.88 -13.11
CA GLN A 113 -8.28 -9.24 -11.97
C GLN A 113 -8.90 -7.99 -11.35
N ILE A 114 -8.12 -6.92 -11.18
CA ILE A 114 -8.60 -5.64 -10.64
C ILE A 114 -9.70 -5.05 -11.52
N LEU A 115 -9.54 -5.08 -12.85
CA LEU A 115 -10.56 -4.63 -13.79
C LEU A 115 -11.87 -5.43 -13.64
N GLU A 116 -11.80 -6.76 -13.59
CA GLU A 116 -12.96 -7.63 -13.38
C GLU A 116 -13.69 -7.30 -12.07
N MET A 117 -12.93 -7.06 -11.00
CA MET A 117 -13.48 -6.72 -9.69
C MET A 117 -14.12 -5.33 -9.67
N SER A 118 -13.47 -4.34 -10.28
CA SER A 118 -13.99 -2.97 -10.37
C SER A 118 -15.29 -2.87 -11.19
N ALA A 119 -15.53 -3.82 -12.11
CA ALA A 119 -16.78 -3.90 -12.86
C ALA A 119 -17.97 -4.36 -12.00
N ARG A 120 -17.71 -5.04 -10.87
CA ARG A 120 -18.75 -5.59 -9.97
C ARG A 120 -19.13 -4.63 -8.85
N ALA A 121 -18.20 -3.79 -8.41
CA ALA A 121 -18.42 -2.82 -7.35
C ALA A 121 -17.51 -1.58 -7.52
N PRO A 122 -17.97 -0.37 -7.12
CA PRO A 122 -17.12 0.80 -7.00
C PRO A 122 -15.83 0.47 -6.24
N MET A 123 -14.70 0.78 -6.86
CA MET A 123 -13.38 0.43 -6.34
C MET A 123 -12.43 1.61 -6.44
N VAL A 124 -11.61 1.79 -5.41
CA VAL A 124 -10.48 2.71 -5.39
C VAL A 124 -9.24 1.93 -4.98
N LEU A 125 -8.13 2.15 -5.70
CA LEU A 125 -6.84 1.57 -5.40
C LEU A 125 -6.00 2.55 -4.57
N ILE A 126 -5.23 2.03 -3.62
CA ILE A 126 -4.14 2.77 -2.97
C ILE A 126 -2.82 2.15 -3.41
N ASN A 127 -1.88 2.96 -3.89
CA ASN A 127 -0.55 2.55 -4.37
C ASN A 127 -0.57 1.43 -5.42
N HIS A 128 -1.59 1.46 -6.30
CA HIS A 128 -1.66 0.71 -7.54
C HIS A 128 -2.42 1.57 -8.54
N SER A 129 -1.97 1.58 -9.78
CA SER A 129 -2.63 2.31 -10.88
C SER A 129 -3.01 1.32 -11.97
N VAL A 130 -4.31 1.02 -12.08
CA VAL A 130 -4.89 0.24 -13.16
C VAL A 130 -5.72 1.18 -14.04
N PRO A 131 -5.60 1.12 -15.38
CA PRO A 131 -6.47 1.88 -16.27
C PRO A 131 -7.95 1.72 -15.90
N SER A 132 -8.74 2.77 -16.04
CA SER A 132 -10.18 2.80 -15.73
C SER A 132 -10.57 2.66 -14.24
N VAL A 133 -9.64 2.46 -13.31
CA VAL A 133 -9.95 2.38 -11.86
C VAL A 133 -9.41 3.62 -11.14
N ASN A 134 -10.23 4.20 -10.27
CA ASN A 134 -9.83 5.34 -9.43
C ASN A 134 -8.67 4.94 -8.51
N SER A 135 -7.71 5.83 -8.32
CA SER A 135 -6.48 5.49 -7.58
C SER A 135 -5.92 6.67 -6.81
N VAL A 136 -5.32 6.38 -5.67
CA VAL A 136 -4.46 7.31 -4.91
C VAL A 136 -3.10 6.65 -4.78
N ARG A 137 -2.03 7.32 -5.18
CA ARG A 137 -0.68 6.77 -5.09
C ARG A 137 0.32 7.81 -4.60
N VAL A 138 1.42 7.34 -4.05
CA VAL A 138 2.59 8.18 -3.78
C VAL A 138 3.45 8.29 -5.05
N ASP A 139 4.10 9.43 -5.25
CA ASP A 139 5.17 9.58 -6.23
C ASP A 139 6.45 8.89 -5.72
N GLU A 140 6.58 7.60 -6.02
CA GLU A 140 7.75 6.81 -5.63
C GLU A 140 9.03 7.27 -6.34
N THR A 141 8.93 7.87 -7.53
CA THR A 141 10.09 8.38 -8.27
C THR A 141 10.67 9.61 -7.57
N ASP A 142 9.82 10.56 -7.21
CA ASP A 142 10.25 11.72 -6.41
C ASP A 142 10.78 11.29 -5.04
N ALA A 143 10.11 10.36 -4.37
CA ALA A 143 10.56 9.82 -3.07
C ALA A 143 11.97 9.22 -3.14
N MET A 144 12.23 8.34 -4.12
CA MET A 144 13.56 7.74 -4.27
C MET A 144 14.62 8.78 -4.66
N ARG A 145 14.26 9.77 -5.48
CA ARG A 145 15.16 10.87 -5.84
C ARG A 145 15.56 11.71 -4.63
N GLN A 146 14.63 12.00 -3.72
CA GLN A 146 14.94 12.69 -2.46
C GLN A 146 15.96 11.90 -1.61
N ILE A 147 15.76 10.58 -1.44
CA ILE A 147 16.69 9.72 -0.68
C ILE A 147 18.08 9.72 -1.32
N VAL A 148 18.16 9.46 -2.64
CA VAL A 148 19.45 9.38 -3.33
C VAL A 148 20.18 10.72 -3.31
N ASN A 149 19.47 11.84 -3.51
CA ASN A 149 20.06 13.17 -3.39
C ASN A 149 20.64 13.43 -2.00
N HIS A 150 19.92 13.02 -0.95
CA HIS A 150 20.42 13.14 0.43
C HIS A 150 21.69 12.32 0.65
N LEU A 151 21.70 11.05 0.23
CA LEU A 151 22.85 10.17 0.40
C LEU A 151 24.06 10.63 -0.42
N THR A 152 23.85 11.06 -1.65
CA THR A 152 24.93 11.56 -2.52
C THR A 152 25.51 12.88 -2.03
N ALA A 153 24.69 13.76 -1.45
CA ALA A 153 25.13 14.99 -0.79
C ALA A 153 25.99 14.72 0.45
N LEU A 154 25.78 13.58 1.13
CA LEU A 154 26.64 13.09 2.21
C LEU A 154 27.92 12.38 1.71
N GLY A 155 28.11 12.29 0.39
CA GLY A 155 29.28 11.68 -0.23
C GLY A 155 29.15 10.19 -0.55
N HIS A 156 27.99 9.58 -0.32
CA HIS A 156 27.78 8.19 -0.69
C HIS A 156 27.75 8.03 -2.21
N ARG A 157 28.40 6.99 -2.71
CA ARG A 157 28.45 6.62 -4.13
C ARG A 157 28.09 5.17 -4.39
N ARG A 158 28.28 4.29 -3.41
CA ARG A 158 27.87 2.88 -3.47
C ARG A 158 26.75 2.67 -2.48
N ILE A 159 25.53 2.52 -2.99
CA ILE A 159 24.30 2.45 -2.20
C ILE A 159 23.64 1.10 -2.45
N ALA A 160 23.33 0.37 -1.39
CA ALA A 160 22.53 -0.84 -1.48
C ALA A 160 21.03 -0.50 -1.46
N TYR A 161 20.23 -1.25 -2.22
CA TYR A 161 18.78 -1.25 -2.09
C TYR A 161 18.30 -2.63 -1.64
N ALA A 162 17.67 -2.67 -0.46
CA ALA A 162 16.98 -3.85 0.04
C ALA A 162 15.49 -3.72 -0.30
N GLY A 163 15.05 -4.41 -1.34
CA GLY A 163 13.70 -4.30 -1.91
C GLY A 163 12.66 -5.11 -1.14
N GLY A 164 11.39 -4.74 -1.31
CA GLY A 164 10.23 -5.46 -0.78
C GLY A 164 9.73 -6.53 -1.73
N SER A 165 8.54 -7.08 -1.52
CA SER A 165 7.98 -8.10 -2.42
C SER A 165 7.86 -7.59 -3.86
N ALA A 166 8.36 -8.36 -4.83
CA ALA A 166 8.29 -8.05 -6.26
C ALA A 166 6.85 -7.98 -6.81
N ALA A 167 5.88 -8.59 -6.11
CA ALA A 167 4.46 -8.49 -6.44
C ALA A 167 3.82 -7.16 -6.03
N SER A 168 4.55 -6.29 -5.30
CA SER A 168 4.04 -4.98 -4.86
C SER A 168 4.24 -3.93 -5.96
N PRO A 169 3.19 -3.23 -6.40
CA PRO A 169 3.34 -2.15 -7.39
C PRO A 169 4.29 -1.03 -6.94
N SER A 170 4.27 -0.69 -5.64
CA SER A 170 5.23 0.28 -5.06
C SER A 170 6.67 -0.20 -5.17
N GLU A 171 6.94 -1.49 -4.99
CA GLU A 171 8.30 -2.04 -5.13
C GLU A 171 8.78 -1.92 -6.58
N VAL A 172 7.92 -2.27 -7.55
CA VAL A 172 8.24 -2.13 -8.97
C VAL A 172 8.54 -0.67 -9.33
N ALA A 173 7.76 0.27 -8.81
CA ALA A 173 7.96 1.69 -9.04
C ALA A 173 9.27 2.22 -8.42
N ARG A 174 9.57 1.86 -7.15
CA ARG A 174 10.82 2.26 -6.48
C ARG A 174 12.04 1.68 -7.17
N SER A 175 12.01 0.38 -7.48
CA SER A 175 13.12 -0.30 -8.15
C SER A 175 13.39 0.35 -9.52
N SER A 176 12.33 0.62 -10.30
CA SER A 176 12.46 1.30 -11.59
C SER A 176 13.01 2.72 -11.47
N ALA A 177 12.56 3.48 -10.45
CA ALA A 177 13.05 4.82 -10.19
C ALA A 177 14.54 4.83 -9.82
N LEU A 178 14.98 3.90 -8.97
CA LEU A 178 16.38 3.77 -8.58
C LEU A 178 17.27 3.41 -9.77
N ILE A 179 16.84 2.49 -10.64
CA ILE A 179 17.57 2.17 -11.88
C ILE A 179 17.71 3.41 -12.79
N GLN A 180 16.67 4.24 -12.91
CA GLN A 180 16.73 5.47 -13.69
C GLN A 180 17.69 6.49 -13.08
N ILE A 181 17.62 6.69 -11.76
CA ILE A 181 18.50 7.61 -11.05
C ILE A 181 19.96 7.16 -11.16
N ASP A 182 20.23 5.87 -10.99
CA ASP A 182 21.57 5.29 -11.16
C ASP A 182 22.15 5.61 -12.55
N ALA A 183 21.36 5.42 -13.61
CA ALA A 183 21.76 5.72 -14.98
C ALA A 183 21.96 7.23 -15.28
N GLU A 184 21.44 8.13 -14.44
CA GLU A 184 21.63 9.58 -14.55
C GLU A 184 22.95 10.07 -13.93
N HIS A 185 23.67 9.22 -13.19
CA HIS A 185 24.85 9.59 -12.40
C HIS A 185 26.06 8.67 -12.62
N ASP A 186 27.06 9.11 -13.39
CA ASP A 186 28.24 8.31 -13.75
C ASP A 186 29.07 7.76 -12.57
N GLU A 187 29.03 8.41 -11.41
CA GLU A 187 29.79 8.00 -10.20
C GLU A 187 28.95 7.23 -9.17
N LEU A 188 27.65 7.04 -9.44
CA LEU A 188 26.72 6.36 -8.55
C LEU A 188 26.63 4.88 -8.94
N GLU A 189 26.55 4.02 -7.93
CA GLU A 189 26.25 2.60 -8.08
C GLU A 189 25.16 2.23 -7.07
N ILE A 190 23.95 1.97 -7.56
CA ILE A 190 22.84 1.44 -6.77
C ILE A 190 22.73 -0.09 -6.95
N MET A 191 23.10 -0.84 -5.91
CA MET A 191 23.10 -2.30 -5.89
C MET A 191 21.77 -2.85 -5.37
N HIS A 192 20.96 -3.43 -6.24
CA HIS A 192 19.71 -4.10 -5.86
C HIS A 192 20.02 -5.48 -5.26
N LEU A 193 19.76 -5.65 -3.96
CA LEU A 193 20.10 -6.87 -3.21
C LEU A 193 19.03 -7.97 -3.26
N GLY A 194 17.92 -7.70 -3.96
CA GLY A 194 16.76 -8.59 -4.04
C GLY A 194 15.61 -8.16 -3.13
N ASN A 195 14.66 -9.08 -2.96
CA ASN A 195 13.38 -8.84 -2.29
C ASN A 195 13.35 -9.53 -0.92
N PHE A 196 12.91 -8.82 0.12
CA PHE A 196 12.88 -9.27 1.50
C PHE A 196 11.48 -9.09 2.12
N ALA A 197 11.22 -9.83 3.20
CA ALA A 197 9.98 -9.71 3.95
C ALA A 197 9.84 -8.30 4.58
N ALA A 198 8.60 -7.80 4.66
CA ALA A 198 8.25 -6.45 5.14
C ALA A 198 8.36 -6.25 6.67
N PHE A 199 9.18 -7.05 7.33
CA PHE A 199 9.39 -7.05 8.77
C PHE A 199 10.88 -7.11 9.12
N ALA A 200 11.19 -6.89 10.40
CA ALA A 200 12.56 -6.86 10.91
C ALA A 200 13.39 -8.10 10.52
N HIS A 201 12.81 -9.30 10.48
CA HIS A 201 13.55 -10.50 10.08
C HIS A 201 14.00 -10.45 8.60
N GLY A 202 13.24 -9.82 7.71
CA GLY A 202 13.64 -9.58 6.31
C GLY A 202 14.82 -8.62 6.23
N GLY A 203 14.77 -7.53 6.99
CA GLY A 203 15.89 -6.60 7.14
C GLY A 203 17.17 -7.24 7.70
N MET A 204 17.03 -8.09 8.71
CA MET A 204 18.16 -8.84 9.28
C MET A 204 18.80 -9.80 8.27
N ALA A 205 18.02 -10.35 7.35
CA ALA A 205 18.52 -11.17 6.25
C ALA A 205 19.22 -10.33 5.17
N ALA A 206 18.70 -9.14 4.87
CA ALA A 206 19.31 -8.21 3.91
C ALA A 206 20.65 -7.64 4.41
N ALA A 207 20.79 -7.40 5.71
CA ALA A 207 21.96 -6.72 6.28
C ALA A 207 23.30 -7.40 6.00
N ASP A 208 23.37 -8.74 6.04
CA ASP A 208 24.63 -9.42 5.72
C ASP A 208 25.02 -9.25 4.23
N LEU A 209 24.03 -9.14 3.33
CA LEU A 209 24.25 -8.80 1.92
C LEU A 209 24.70 -7.35 1.75
N VAL A 210 24.11 -6.41 2.50
CA VAL A 210 24.53 -4.99 2.54
C VAL A 210 26.00 -4.87 2.93
N ILE A 211 26.44 -5.60 3.96
CA ILE A 211 27.85 -5.60 4.38
C ILE A 211 28.72 -6.16 3.25
N SER A 212 28.32 -7.28 2.65
CA SER A 212 29.12 -7.95 1.62
C SER A 212 29.23 -7.18 0.29
N SER A 213 28.27 -6.30 -0.02
CA SER A 213 28.28 -5.53 -1.26
C SER A 213 29.32 -4.41 -1.26
N GLY A 214 29.81 -4.02 -0.06
CA GLY A 214 30.70 -2.88 0.11
C GLY A 214 29.99 -1.53 -0.08
N ALA A 215 28.66 -1.52 0.04
CA ALA A 215 27.88 -0.28 0.10
C ALA A 215 28.22 0.51 1.37
N THR A 216 28.19 1.83 1.26
CA THR A 216 28.36 2.74 2.41
C THR A 216 27.03 3.28 2.92
N ALA A 217 25.96 3.06 2.18
CA ALA A 217 24.59 3.36 2.58
C ALA A 217 23.64 2.27 2.10
N VAL A 218 22.53 2.09 2.78
CA VAL A 218 21.43 1.22 2.35
C VAL A 218 20.09 1.96 2.42
N ILE A 219 19.30 1.81 1.35
CA ILE A 219 17.90 2.17 1.28
C ILE A 219 17.10 0.88 1.51
N ALA A 220 16.32 0.85 2.59
CA ALA A 220 15.36 -0.22 2.84
C ALA A 220 13.98 0.20 2.32
N PHE A 221 13.31 -0.71 1.61
CA PHE A 221 11.99 -0.46 1.05
C PHE A 221 10.91 -0.14 2.08
N ASN A 222 11.11 -0.49 3.35
CA ASN A 222 10.27 -0.06 4.45
C ASN A 222 11.06 0.10 5.78
N ASP A 223 10.45 0.80 6.74
CA ASP A 223 11.05 1.07 8.05
C ASP A 223 11.28 -0.18 8.90
N LEU A 224 10.37 -1.16 8.85
CA LEU A 224 10.55 -2.40 9.62
C LEU A 224 11.75 -3.20 9.15
N ALA A 225 12.01 -3.26 7.83
CA ALA A 225 13.21 -3.84 7.27
C ALA A 225 14.44 -2.99 7.64
N ALA A 226 14.36 -1.66 7.59
CA ALA A 226 15.45 -0.79 8.05
C ALA A 226 15.83 -1.07 9.51
N ILE A 227 14.84 -1.25 10.40
CA ILE A 227 15.05 -1.62 11.81
C ILE A 227 15.72 -2.99 11.94
N GLY A 228 15.31 -3.95 11.11
CA GLY A 228 15.98 -5.24 11.00
C GLY A 228 17.45 -5.11 10.62
N ILE A 229 17.75 -4.22 9.66
CA ILE A 229 19.12 -3.91 9.24
C ILE A 229 19.90 -3.28 10.39
N LEU A 230 19.38 -2.25 11.05
CA LEU A 230 20.02 -1.63 12.22
C LEU A 230 20.37 -2.66 13.29
N SER A 231 19.42 -3.55 13.61
CA SER A 231 19.62 -4.62 14.59
C SER A 231 20.75 -5.57 14.20
N ARG A 232 20.81 -6.01 12.93
CA ARG A 232 21.87 -6.91 12.46
C ARG A 232 23.22 -6.20 12.37
N LEU A 233 23.28 -4.95 11.90
CA LEU A 233 24.53 -4.17 11.87
C LEU A 233 25.12 -4.03 13.28
N HIS A 234 24.27 -3.73 14.27
CA HIS A 234 24.69 -3.68 15.67
C HIS A 234 25.24 -5.03 16.17
N GLN A 235 24.57 -6.15 15.86
CA GLN A 235 25.05 -7.50 16.21
C GLN A 235 26.40 -7.83 15.54
N ARG A 236 26.70 -7.23 14.38
CA ARG A 236 27.98 -7.35 13.67
C ARG A 236 29.04 -6.36 14.17
N GLY A 237 28.72 -5.53 15.16
CA GLY A 237 29.62 -4.52 15.70
C GLY A 237 29.81 -3.30 14.79
N LEU A 238 28.98 -3.14 13.75
CA LEU A 238 28.99 -1.97 12.88
C LEU A 238 28.15 -0.84 13.47
N ARG A 239 28.64 0.38 13.32
CA ARG A 239 28.01 1.61 13.79
C ARG A 239 27.24 2.27 12.67
N VAL A 240 26.09 2.82 13.02
CA VAL A 240 25.25 3.61 12.14
C VAL A 240 25.15 5.00 12.76
N PRO A 241 25.49 6.07 12.02
CA PRO A 241 25.79 6.10 10.58
C PRO A 241 27.28 5.94 10.21
N GLU A 242 28.18 5.80 11.18
CA GLU A 242 29.63 5.98 10.95
C GLU A 242 30.26 4.95 10.01
N ASP A 243 29.79 3.71 10.04
CA ASP A 243 30.31 2.65 9.18
C ASP A 243 29.38 2.44 7.97
N ILE A 244 28.06 2.47 8.18
CA ILE A 244 27.04 2.37 7.13
C ILE A 244 25.85 3.27 7.46
N SER A 245 25.44 4.12 6.51
CA SER A 245 24.19 4.89 6.58
C SER A 245 22.97 4.00 6.27
N VAL A 246 21.87 4.15 7.01
CA VAL A 246 20.62 3.40 6.80
C VAL A 246 19.46 4.38 6.60
N VAL A 247 18.70 4.21 5.52
CA VAL A 247 17.47 4.96 5.24
C VAL A 247 16.30 4.00 5.15
N GLY A 248 15.22 4.30 5.88
CA GLY A 248 13.94 3.61 5.76
C GLY A 248 12.99 4.29 4.79
N THR A 249 11.79 3.72 4.71
CA THR A 249 10.66 4.26 3.95
C THR A 249 9.42 3.96 4.77
N ASP A 250 8.58 4.95 5.11
CA ASP A 250 7.21 4.88 5.65
C ASP A 250 6.98 5.96 6.74
N ASP A 251 8.01 6.22 7.56
CA ASP A 251 7.97 6.99 8.81
C ASP A 251 6.96 6.47 9.83
N VAL A 252 7.04 5.16 10.10
CA VAL A 252 6.21 4.53 11.14
C VAL A 252 6.63 5.02 12.53
N LEU A 253 5.70 4.99 13.48
CA LEU A 253 5.91 5.51 14.84
C LEU A 253 7.21 5.05 15.52
N ILE A 254 7.62 3.80 15.29
CA ILE A 254 8.80 3.24 15.93
C ILE A 254 10.13 3.78 15.35
N SER A 255 10.11 4.37 14.15
CA SER A 255 11.29 4.94 13.48
C SER A 255 11.94 6.07 14.26
N GLU A 256 11.17 6.83 15.04
CA GLU A 256 11.68 7.87 15.94
C GLU A 256 12.37 7.31 17.19
N ALA A 257 12.00 6.10 17.59
CA ALA A 257 12.43 5.45 18.82
C ALA A 257 13.52 4.40 18.60
N THR A 258 14.01 4.24 17.37
CA THR A 258 15.18 3.39 17.07
C THR A 258 16.46 4.02 17.62
N TYR A 259 17.52 3.22 17.72
CA TYR A 259 18.85 3.72 18.04
C TYR A 259 19.85 3.29 16.95
N PRO A 260 20.41 4.24 16.17
CA PRO A 260 20.04 5.66 16.12
C PRO A 260 18.60 5.88 15.58
N PRO A 261 17.95 7.02 15.88
CA PRO A 261 16.68 7.42 15.24
C PRO A 261 16.76 7.38 13.71
N LEU A 262 15.80 6.72 13.07
CA LEU A 262 15.85 6.35 11.65
C LEU A 262 15.48 7.53 10.74
N THR A 263 16.42 7.90 9.86
CA THR A 263 16.15 8.72 8.67
C THR A 263 15.28 7.90 7.72
N THR A 264 14.17 8.46 7.26
CA THR A 264 13.17 7.72 6.46
C THR A 264 12.32 8.66 5.61
N MET A 265 11.68 8.13 4.57
CA MET A 265 10.65 8.84 3.82
C MET A 265 9.32 8.81 4.56
N ALA A 266 8.82 9.98 4.98
CA ALA A 266 7.47 10.11 5.51
C ALA A 266 6.45 10.02 4.39
N MET A 267 5.70 8.91 4.44
CA MET A 267 4.62 8.64 3.51
C MET A 267 3.36 9.41 3.94
N PRO A 268 2.55 9.94 3.01
CA PRO A 268 1.36 10.73 3.34
C PRO A 268 0.17 9.83 3.76
N LEU A 269 0.36 8.98 4.77
CA LEU A 269 -0.57 7.90 5.16
C LEU A 269 -1.99 8.40 5.45
N GLU A 270 -2.11 9.55 6.13
CA GLU A 270 -3.41 10.16 6.41
C GLU A 270 -4.13 10.60 5.13
N ARG A 271 -3.41 11.20 4.17
CA ARG A 271 -4.00 11.58 2.87
C ARG A 271 -4.26 10.39 1.98
N LEU A 272 -3.45 9.33 2.00
CA LEU A 272 -3.74 8.09 1.26
C LEU A 272 -5.11 7.54 1.66
N GLY A 273 -5.33 7.34 2.97
CA GLY A 273 -6.59 6.80 3.48
C GLY A 273 -7.78 7.73 3.25
N SER A 274 -7.63 9.02 3.54
CA SER A 274 -8.74 9.98 3.41
C SER A 274 -9.11 10.31 1.96
N ALA A 275 -8.13 10.44 1.06
CA ALA A 275 -8.40 10.63 -0.38
C ALA A 275 -9.09 9.40 -0.99
N ALA A 276 -8.71 8.19 -0.58
CA ALA A 276 -9.31 6.97 -1.11
C ALA A 276 -10.81 6.88 -0.78
N VAL A 277 -11.21 7.25 0.45
CA VAL A 277 -12.63 7.31 0.85
C VAL A 277 -13.39 8.38 0.07
N GLU A 278 -12.78 9.55 -0.16
CA GLU A 278 -13.41 10.62 -0.95
C GLU A 278 -13.65 10.21 -2.40
N LEU A 279 -12.68 9.54 -3.03
CA LEU A 279 -12.85 9.00 -4.38
C LEU A 279 -13.91 7.88 -4.41
N LEU A 280 -13.96 7.05 -3.38
CA LEU A 280 -14.91 5.94 -3.32
C LEU A 280 -16.34 6.46 -3.14
N GLU A 281 -16.55 7.50 -2.33
CA GLU A 281 -17.85 8.16 -2.16
C GLU A 281 -18.37 8.72 -3.49
N LYS A 282 -17.52 9.39 -4.27
CA LYS A 282 -17.86 9.85 -5.63
C LYS A 282 -18.23 8.69 -6.55
N ALA A 283 -17.49 7.58 -6.48
CA ALA A 283 -17.75 6.40 -7.28
C ALA A 283 -19.09 5.73 -6.90
N ILE A 284 -19.39 5.60 -5.60
CA ILE A 284 -20.65 5.03 -5.09
C ILE A 284 -21.86 5.90 -5.48
N SER A 285 -21.71 7.22 -5.44
CA SER A 285 -22.79 8.17 -5.79
C SER A 285 -23.00 8.33 -7.30
N GLY A 286 -22.21 7.64 -8.13
CA GLY A 286 -22.28 7.75 -9.60
C GLY A 286 -21.79 9.09 -10.15
N GLN A 287 -21.03 9.84 -9.35
CA GLN A 287 -20.44 11.14 -9.74
C GLN A 287 -19.10 10.98 -10.49
N SER A 288 -18.52 9.77 -10.48
CA SER A 288 -17.30 9.46 -11.23
C SER A 288 -17.65 9.11 -12.68
N ILE A 289 -17.52 10.09 -13.59
CA ILE A 289 -17.72 9.88 -15.04
C ILE A 289 -16.42 9.37 -15.69
N MET A 290 -15.28 9.74 -15.12
CA MET A 290 -13.94 9.39 -15.59
C MET A 290 -13.11 8.84 -14.43
N ARG A 291 -12.03 8.13 -14.77
CA ARG A 291 -10.99 7.74 -13.82
C ARG A 291 -10.35 9.00 -13.23
N GLU A 292 -10.28 9.06 -11.90
CA GLU A 292 -9.47 10.02 -11.15
C GLU A 292 -8.22 9.30 -10.59
N GLU A 293 -7.05 9.89 -10.82
CA GLU A 293 -5.79 9.50 -10.17
C GLU A 293 -5.28 10.67 -9.33
N VAL A 294 -5.08 10.42 -8.03
CA VAL A 294 -4.49 11.36 -7.09
C VAL A 294 -3.06 10.93 -6.81
N VAL A 295 -2.09 11.79 -7.13
CA VAL A 295 -0.68 11.56 -6.82
C VAL A 295 -0.28 12.44 -5.64
N LEU A 296 0.27 11.81 -4.60
CA LEU A 296 0.69 12.47 -3.37
C LEU A 296 2.23 12.46 -3.27
N LEU A 297 2.78 13.54 -2.72
CA LEU A 297 4.22 13.64 -2.47
C LEU A 297 4.55 13.12 -1.07
N ALA A 298 5.70 12.45 -0.96
CA ALA A 298 6.32 12.09 0.31
C ALA A 298 7.43 13.10 0.64
N SER A 299 7.93 13.07 1.88
CA SER A 299 9.02 13.97 2.30
C SER A 299 10.06 13.22 3.10
N LEU A 300 11.34 13.47 2.81
CA LEU A 300 12.43 12.89 3.58
C LEU A 300 12.49 13.50 4.99
N VAL A 301 12.42 12.64 6.00
CA VAL A 301 12.63 13.00 7.41
C VAL A 301 14.04 12.58 7.80
N ILE A 302 14.93 13.56 7.89
CA ILE A 302 16.34 13.35 8.26
C ILE A 302 16.43 13.23 9.78
N ARG A 303 16.99 12.11 10.25
CA ARG A 303 17.29 11.86 11.66
C ARG A 303 18.78 11.52 11.81
N GLN A 304 19.12 10.45 12.54
CA GLN A 304 20.51 10.16 12.96
C GLN A 304 21.07 8.87 12.33
N SER A 305 20.30 8.14 11.54
CA SER A 305 20.79 6.91 10.88
C SER A 305 21.55 7.16 9.56
N THR A 306 21.73 8.42 9.15
CA THR A 306 22.56 8.78 8.00
C THR A 306 23.61 9.82 8.38
N GLY A 307 24.79 9.76 7.75
CA GLY A 307 25.93 10.62 8.02
C GLY A 307 26.89 10.65 6.85
N PRO A 308 28.00 11.42 6.93
CA PRO A 308 29.00 11.50 5.87
C PRO A 308 29.52 10.10 5.50
N ALA A 309 29.73 9.87 4.20
CA ALA A 309 30.28 8.59 3.74
C ALA A 309 31.66 8.33 4.40
N PRO A 310 31.93 7.07 4.82
CA PRO A 310 33.23 6.70 5.35
C PRO A 310 34.33 7.05 4.34
N SER A 311 35.36 7.75 4.78
CA SER A 311 36.52 8.05 3.94
C SER A 311 37.40 6.81 3.82
N ASN A 312 37.71 6.39 2.58
CA ASN A 312 38.60 5.26 2.27
C ASN A 312 40.09 5.53 2.63
N HIS A 313 40.38 6.16 3.77
CA HIS A 313 41.76 6.58 4.09
C HIS A 313 42.59 5.64 4.97
N ASP A 314 42.05 4.53 5.50
CA ASP A 314 42.79 3.67 6.44
C ASP A 314 42.97 2.20 6.01
N ALA A 315 42.82 1.87 4.71
CA ALA A 315 43.07 0.51 4.22
C ALA A 315 44.55 0.24 3.81
N SER A 316 45.47 1.19 4.03
CA SER A 316 46.88 1.07 3.64
C SER A 316 47.88 0.99 4.82
N ALA A 317 47.41 0.77 6.05
CA ALA A 317 48.28 0.58 7.20
C ALA A 317 47.87 -0.66 8.01
N SER A 318 48.22 -1.85 7.53
CA SER A 318 48.43 -3.07 8.32
C SER A 318 49.28 -4.06 7.54
#